data_AF-A0A0B5I940-F1
#
_entry.id   AF-A0A0B5I940-F1
#
_cell.length_a   1.000
_cell.length_b   1.000
_cell.length_c   1.000
_cell.angle_alpha   90.00
_cell.angle_beta   90.00
_cell.angle_gamma   90.00
#
_symmetry.space_group_name_H-M   'P 1'
#
loop_
_entity.id
_entity.type
_entity.pdbx_description
1 polymer ?
#
loop_
_entity_poly.entity_id
_entity_poly.type
_entity_poly.pdbx_seq_one_letter_code
_entity_poly.pdbx_strand_id
1 'polypeptide(L)'
;MFRSRSKDEKAPTGKVTADLSTKQPRDPEAPKGRPTPKRSEAQTQRRRAATVPTDRKEAAKRQREARRSDLARQREALASGDERYLPARDKGPVRRFVRDFVDSRFAIAEFFLPMAVVILVLSLFGNANRSLQNISLLLWLGVIILIVIDSIGIWIRLRKQLNERFPNEPKRGAIAYGLMRTLQMRRLRLPKPQVKRGERP
;
A
#
# COMPACT_ATOMS: atom_id res chain seq x y z
N MET A 1 -47.81 -48.64 17.78
CA MET A 1 -46.78 -48.28 18.77
C MET A 1 -45.69 -49.35 18.71
N PHE A 2 -44.57 -49.10 18.03
CA PHE A 2 -43.51 -50.10 17.81
C PHE A 2 -42.13 -49.55 18.19
N ARG A 3 -41.42 -50.32 19.03
CA ARG A 3 -40.11 -50.11 19.66
C ARG A 3 -38.95 -50.10 18.67
N SER A 4 -37.90 -49.33 18.96
CA SER A 4 -36.52 -49.69 18.59
C SER A 4 -35.67 -49.86 19.86
N ARG A 5 -35.00 -51.02 19.95
CA ARG A 5 -34.11 -51.47 21.03
C ARG A 5 -32.65 -51.34 20.58
N SER A 6 -31.76 -51.22 21.59
CA SER A 6 -30.33 -51.58 21.65
C SER A 6 -29.38 -50.85 20.69
N LYS A 7 -28.41 -50.05 21.14
CA LYS A 7 -27.27 -50.31 22.06
C LYS A 7 -26.31 -51.38 21.54
N ASP A 8 -25.04 -50.99 21.49
CA ASP A 8 -23.81 -51.77 21.26
C ASP A 8 -23.46 -52.14 19.82
N GLU A 9 -22.61 -51.32 19.18
CA GLU A 9 -21.27 -51.77 18.80
C GLU A 9 -20.36 -50.58 18.49
N LYS A 10 -19.39 -50.35 19.37
CA LYS A 10 -18.28 -49.42 19.21
C LYS A 10 -16.99 -50.25 19.23
N ALA A 11 -16.09 -49.91 18.30
CA ALA A 11 -14.66 -50.22 18.20
C ALA A 11 -14.25 -51.33 17.18
N PRO A 12 -12.97 -51.39 16.75
CA PRO A 12 -12.18 -50.33 16.11
C PRO A 12 -11.29 -50.87 14.95
N THR A 13 -10.98 -50.09 13.91
CA THR A 13 -9.82 -50.31 12.99
C THR A 13 -9.61 -49.03 12.19
N GLY A 14 -8.44 -48.50 11.86
CA GLY A 14 -7.04 -48.79 12.12
C GLY A 14 -6.28 -47.64 11.42
N LYS A 15 -5.17 -47.15 12.00
CA LYS A 15 -4.35 -46.08 11.43
C LYS A 15 -3.69 -46.57 10.13
N VAL A 16 -3.75 -45.79 9.04
CA VAL A 16 -2.69 -45.76 8.02
C VAL A 16 -2.46 -44.31 7.60
N THR A 17 -1.44 -43.72 8.22
CA THR A 17 -0.63 -42.65 7.66
C THR A 17 0.06 -43.16 6.39
N ALA A 18 -0.13 -42.49 5.25
CA ALA A 18 0.71 -42.68 4.07
C ALA A 18 0.94 -41.33 3.38
N ASP A 19 2.12 -40.77 3.66
CA ASP A 19 2.96 -39.88 2.88
C ASP A 19 2.35 -38.97 1.80
N LEU A 20 2.43 -37.66 2.06
CA LEU A 20 2.31 -36.58 1.07
C LEU A 20 3.68 -36.09 0.55
N SER A 21 4.75 -36.89 0.66
CA SER A 21 6.11 -36.44 0.34
C SER A 21 6.73 -37.20 -0.83
N THR A 22 6.26 -36.92 -2.05
CA THR A 22 7.10 -36.92 -3.27
C THR A 22 6.29 -36.39 -4.47
N LYS A 23 6.37 -35.09 -4.73
CA LYS A 23 6.01 -34.52 -6.04
C LYS A 23 7.29 -34.28 -6.83
N GLN A 24 7.74 -35.31 -7.54
CA GLN A 24 8.76 -35.15 -8.59
C GLN A 24 8.11 -34.48 -9.82
N PRO A 25 8.77 -33.53 -10.51
CA PRO A 25 8.33 -33.02 -11.81
C PRO A 25 8.28 -34.17 -12.84
N ARG A 26 7.28 -34.18 -13.72
CA ARG A 26 7.08 -35.23 -14.73
C ARG A 26 7.99 -34.99 -15.93
N ASP A 27 8.82 -35.97 -16.27
CA ASP A 27 9.48 -36.02 -17.57
C ASP A 27 8.48 -36.37 -18.68
N PRO A 28 8.48 -35.65 -19.81
CA PRO A 28 7.51 -35.82 -20.89
C PRO A 28 7.66 -37.13 -21.68
N GLU A 29 8.76 -37.88 -21.50
CA GLU A 29 9.07 -39.12 -22.26
C GLU A 29 8.85 -40.42 -21.47
N ALA A 30 8.21 -40.39 -20.29
CA ALA A 30 7.97 -41.61 -19.53
C ALA A 30 7.03 -42.59 -20.30
N PRO A 31 7.41 -43.88 -20.45
CA PRO A 31 6.63 -44.85 -21.23
C PRO A 31 5.21 -45.00 -20.65
N LYS A 32 4.20 -44.97 -21.53
CA LYS A 32 2.76 -45.13 -21.20
C LYS A 32 2.45 -46.57 -20.74
N GLY A 33 2.98 -46.96 -19.60
CA GLY A 33 2.81 -48.29 -19.01
C GLY A 33 2.02 -48.31 -17.70
N ARG A 34 1.53 -47.16 -17.23
CA ARG A 34 0.65 -47.11 -16.03
C ARG A 34 -0.82 -47.12 -16.46
N PRO A 35 -1.67 -47.94 -15.83
CA PRO A 35 -3.11 -47.88 -16.02
C PRO A 35 -3.59 -46.43 -15.84
N THR A 36 -4.38 -45.93 -16.79
CA THR A 36 -5.06 -44.66 -16.60
C THR A 36 -5.91 -44.77 -15.33
N PRO A 37 -5.82 -43.81 -14.40
CA PRO A 37 -6.54 -43.91 -13.14
C PRO A 37 -8.03 -44.07 -13.45
N LYS A 38 -8.63 -45.06 -12.79
CA LYS A 38 -10.04 -45.44 -13.01
C LYS A 38 -10.90 -44.19 -12.86
N ARG A 39 -11.90 -44.01 -13.71
CA ARG A 39 -12.72 -42.77 -13.78
C ARG A 39 -13.18 -42.25 -12.41
N SER A 40 -13.48 -43.16 -11.48
CA SER A 40 -13.85 -42.86 -10.10
C SER A 40 -12.73 -42.18 -9.29
N GLU A 41 -11.49 -42.65 -9.41
CA GLU A 41 -10.33 -42.06 -8.73
C GLU A 41 -9.98 -40.68 -9.31
N ALA A 42 -10.02 -40.55 -10.63
CA ALA A 42 -9.79 -39.27 -11.31
C ALA A 42 -10.87 -38.23 -10.95
N GLN A 43 -12.14 -38.65 -10.84
CA GLN A 43 -13.24 -37.77 -10.42
C GLN A 43 -13.13 -37.40 -8.95
N THR A 44 -12.69 -38.33 -8.09
CA THR A 44 -12.46 -38.08 -6.66
C THR A 44 -11.30 -37.12 -6.43
N GLN A 45 -10.20 -37.27 -7.16
CA GLN A 45 -9.06 -36.34 -7.12
C GLN A 45 -9.44 -34.94 -7.62
N ARG A 46 -10.22 -34.84 -8.71
CA ARG A 46 -10.76 -33.56 -9.19
C ARG A 46 -11.70 -32.91 -8.18
N ARG A 47 -12.58 -33.69 -7.54
CA ARG A 47 -13.47 -33.18 -6.47
C ARG A 47 -12.67 -32.69 -5.27
N ARG A 48 -11.66 -33.44 -4.81
CA ARG A 48 -10.78 -33.01 -3.70
C ARG A 48 -9.99 -31.73 -4.03
N ALA A 49 -9.51 -31.58 -5.27
CA ALA A 49 -8.82 -30.37 -5.71
C ALA A 49 -9.76 -29.15 -5.85
N ALA A 50 -11.05 -29.38 -6.13
CA ALA A 50 -12.05 -28.33 -6.28
C ALA A 50 -12.85 -28.04 -4.99
N THR A 51 -12.62 -28.79 -3.90
CA THR A 51 -13.37 -28.61 -2.65
C THR A 51 -12.83 -27.36 -1.94
N VAL A 52 -13.55 -26.24 -2.12
CA VAL A 52 -13.46 -25.06 -1.26
C VAL A 52 -13.61 -25.50 0.20
N PRO A 53 -12.84 -24.94 1.16
CA PRO A 53 -12.88 -25.39 2.55
C PRO A 53 -14.32 -25.43 3.08
N THR A 54 -14.77 -26.62 3.44
CA THR A 54 -16.15 -26.89 3.87
C THR A 54 -16.49 -26.20 5.19
N ASP A 55 -15.46 -25.83 5.96
CA ASP A 55 -15.62 -25.14 7.23
C ASP A 55 -15.51 -23.62 7.05
N ARG A 56 -16.66 -22.94 7.18
CA ARG A 56 -16.78 -21.47 7.10
C ARG A 56 -15.85 -20.77 8.09
N LYS A 57 -15.55 -21.41 9.24
CA LYS A 57 -14.62 -20.88 10.25
C LYS A 57 -13.17 -20.93 9.78
N GLU A 58 -12.74 -22.03 9.15
CA GLU A 58 -11.39 -22.15 8.60
C GLU A 58 -11.19 -21.25 7.37
N ALA A 59 -12.20 -21.13 6.51
CA ALA A 59 -12.17 -20.21 5.38
C ALA A 59 -12.04 -18.76 5.86
N ALA A 60 -12.80 -18.37 6.90
CA ALA A 60 -12.70 -17.05 7.51
C ALA A 60 -11.32 -16.82 8.17
N LYS A 61 -10.77 -17.83 8.84
CA LYS A 61 -9.42 -17.76 9.45
C LYS A 61 -8.34 -17.58 8.38
N ARG A 62 -8.37 -18.37 7.31
CA ARG A 62 -7.47 -18.23 6.16
C ARG A 62 -7.60 -16.88 5.45
N GLN A 63 -8.82 -16.36 5.28
CA GLN A 63 -9.01 -15.01 4.73
C GLN A 63 -8.50 -13.90 5.66
N ARG A 64 -8.54 -14.09 6.98
CA ARG A 64 -7.95 -13.13 7.94
C ARG A 64 -6.43 -13.18 7.91
N GLU A 65 -5.85 -14.37 7.84
CA GLU A 65 -4.41 -14.59 7.72
C GLU A 65 -3.87 -14.02 6.40
N ALA A 66 -4.54 -14.30 5.26
CA ALA A 66 -4.21 -13.72 3.97
C ALA A 66 -4.29 -12.18 3.99
N ARG A 67 -5.36 -11.62 4.56
CA ARG A 67 -5.47 -10.16 4.74
C ARG A 67 -4.36 -9.60 5.62
N ARG A 68 -3.98 -10.29 6.70
CA ARG A 68 -2.90 -9.87 7.58
C ARG A 68 -1.55 -9.89 6.86
N SER A 69 -1.28 -10.93 6.06
CA SER A 69 -0.05 -11.00 5.25
C SER A 69 -0.03 -9.94 4.15
N ASP A 70 -1.16 -9.66 3.51
CA ASP A 70 -1.23 -8.64 2.46
C ASP A 70 -1.05 -7.23 3.03
N LEU A 71 -1.60 -6.96 4.22
CA LEU A 71 -1.39 -5.70 4.93
C LEU A 71 0.06 -5.56 5.43
N ALA A 72 0.67 -6.64 5.90
CA ALA A 72 2.09 -6.64 6.29
C ALA A 72 2.99 -6.32 5.09
N ARG A 73 2.77 -6.99 3.94
CA ARG A 73 3.49 -6.72 2.69
C ARG A 73 3.26 -5.31 2.18
N GLN A 74 2.04 -4.78 2.29
CA GLN A 74 1.75 -3.37 1.95
C GLN A 74 2.51 -2.39 2.86
N ARG A 75 2.57 -2.66 4.17
CA ARG A 75 3.34 -1.83 5.10
C ARG A 75 4.84 -1.87 4.81
N GLU A 76 5.36 -3.06 4.54
CA GLU A 76 6.75 -3.24 4.12
C GLU A 76 7.03 -2.54 2.80
N ALA A 77 6.12 -2.63 1.82
CA ALA A 77 6.24 -1.94 0.54
C ALA A 77 6.18 -0.42 0.64
N LEU A 78 5.36 0.11 1.56
CA LEU A 78 5.34 1.55 1.86
C LEU A 78 6.64 2.00 2.56
N ALA A 79 7.28 1.12 3.32
CA ALA A 79 8.55 1.39 4.00
C ALA A 79 9.76 1.25 3.07
N SER A 80 9.78 0.23 2.21
CA SER A 80 10.86 -0.07 1.25
C SER A 80 10.74 0.72 -0.05
N GLY A 81 9.52 1.12 -0.41
CA GLY A 81 9.23 1.81 -1.67
C GLY A 81 9.16 0.91 -2.89
N ASP A 82 9.07 -0.41 -2.72
CA ASP A 82 8.98 -1.38 -3.83
C ASP A 82 7.67 -1.22 -4.62
N GLU A 83 7.77 -0.73 -5.86
CA GLU A 83 6.64 -0.34 -6.70
C GLU A 83 5.65 -1.49 -6.97
N ARG A 84 6.10 -2.74 -6.87
CA ARG A 84 5.27 -3.93 -7.12
C ARG A 84 4.12 -4.06 -6.11
N TYR A 85 4.34 -3.64 -4.87
CA TYR A 85 3.39 -3.83 -3.77
C TYR A 85 2.75 -2.53 -3.27
N LEU A 86 3.03 -1.40 -3.93
CA LEU A 86 2.35 -0.13 -3.64
C LEU A 86 0.84 -0.18 -3.95
N PRO A 87 0.01 0.66 -3.30
CA PRO A 87 -1.37 0.85 -3.68
C PRO A 87 -1.49 1.33 -5.14
N ALA A 88 -2.57 0.96 -5.84
CA ALA A 88 -2.81 1.40 -7.22
C ALA A 88 -2.83 2.93 -7.39
N ARG A 89 -3.08 3.67 -6.31
CA ARG A 89 -3.03 5.14 -6.27
C ARG A 89 -1.60 5.70 -6.32
N ASP A 90 -0.59 4.98 -5.88
CA ASP A 90 0.79 5.48 -5.80
C ASP A 90 1.74 4.80 -6.80
N LYS A 91 1.19 3.83 -7.56
CA LYS A 91 1.88 3.06 -8.59
C LYS A 91 2.08 3.86 -9.88
N GLY A 92 3.21 3.59 -10.53
CA GLY A 92 3.50 4.03 -11.90
C GLY A 92 4.69 4.99 -12.00
N PRO A 93 5.39 4.98 -13.16
CA PRO A 93 6.60 5.78 -13.40
C PRO A 93 6.37 7.29 -13.24
N VAL A 94 5.25 7.83 -13.75
CA VAL A 94 4.86 9.24 -13.52
C VAL A 94 4.79 9.58 -12.03
N ARG A 95 4.13 8.74 -11.22
CA ARG A 95 3.90 9.03 -9.79
C ARG A 95 5.17 8.85 -8.97
N ARG A 96 6.04 7.91 -9.33
CA ARG A 96 7.37 7.78 -8.74
C ARG A 96 8.20 9.03 -8.99
N PHE A 97 8.26 9.50 -10.24
CA PHE A 97 8.96 10.74 -10.56
C PHE A 97 8.42 11.94 -9.78
N VAL A 98 7.10 12.07 -9.66
CA VAL A 98 6.48 13.13 -8.84
C VAL A 98 6.90 13.03 -7.38
N ARG A 99 6.92 11.81 -6.80
CA ARG A 99 7.38 11.59 -5.41
C ARG A 99 8.84 12.04 -5.25
N ASP A 100 9.72 11.59 -6.13
CA ASP A 100 11.16 11.88 -6.08
C ASP A 100 11.45 13.37 -6.31
N PHE A 101 10.71 14.02 -7.22
CA PHE A 101 10.82 15.46 -7.49
C PHE A 101 10.36 16.34 -6.32
N VAL A 102 9.29 15.94 -5.63
CA VAL A 102 8.77 16.67 -4.46
C VAL A 102 9.63 16.40 -3.23
N ASP A 103 10.05 15.15 -3.02
CA ASP A 103 10.79 14.74 -1.83
C ASP A 103 12.27 15.17 -1.85
N SER A 104 12.83 15.47 -3.02
CA SER A 104 14.17 16.08 -3.18
C SER A 104 14.22 17.57 -2.84
N ARG A 105 13.07 18.26 -2.74
CA ARG A 105 12.99 19.70 -2.49
C ARG A 105 12.68 20.05 -1.04
N PHE A 106 13.03 21.27 -0.67
CA PHE A 106 12.52 21.92 0.54
C PHE A 106 11.16 22.54 0.20
N ALA A 107 10.09 22.05 0.82
CA ALA A 107 8.77 22.67 0.71
C ALA A 107 8.62 23.72 1.82
N ILE A 108 8.20 24.93 1.46
CA ILE A 108 7.94 26.00 2.45
C ILE A 108 6.83 25.57 3.42
N ALA A 109 5.90 24.73 2.95
CA ALA A 109 4.84 24.12 3.75
C ALA A 109 5.35 23.32 4.97
N GLU A 110 6.57 22.78 4.96
CA GLU A 110 7.13 22.09 6.14
C GLU A 110 7.53 23.10 7.23
N PHE A 111 7.91 24.31 6.84
CA PHE A 111 8.24 25.41 7.75
C PHE A 111 7.01 26.21 8.18
N PHE A 112 5.86 25.99 7.53
CA PHE A 112 4.61 26.63 7.91
C PHE A 112 4.24 26.36 9.37
N LEU A 113 4.31 25.10 9.82
CA LEU A 113 3.92 24.73 11.18
C LEU A 113 4.75 25.45 12.27
N PRO A 114 6.10 25.42 12.25
CA PRO A 114 6.89 26.17 13.23
C PRO A 114 6.70 27.68 13.10
N MET A 115 6.57 28.21 11.89
CA MET A 115 6.36 29.65 11.67
C MET A 115 4.99 30.12 12.17
N ALA A 116 3.94 29.31 11.98
CA ALA A 116 2.61 29.56 12.53
C ALA A 116 2.62 29.58 14.06
N VAL A 117 3.39 28.70 14.72
CA VAL A 117 3.55 28.73 16.18
C VAL A 117 4.20 30.04 16.63
N VAL A 118 5.28 30.47 15.96
CA VAL A 118 5.95 31.74 16.28
C VAL A 118 5.01 32.93 16.11
N ILE A 119 4.26 32.99 15.00
CA ILE A 119 3.29 34.07 14.73
C ILE A 119 2.14 34.02 15.74
N LEU A 120 1.68 32.84 16.15
CA LEU A 120 0.63 32.69 17.16
C LEU A 120 1.11 33.20 18.52
N VAL A 121 2.33 32.87 18.93
CA VAL A 121 2.92 33.37 20.18
C VAL A 121 3.02 34.90 20.13
N LEU A 122 3.53 35.47 19.03
CA LEU A 122 3.56 36.93 18.82
C LEU A 122 2.17 37.57 18.90
N SER A 123 1.15 36.91 18.33
CA SER A 123 -0.24 37.36 18.37
C SER A 123 -0.81 37.38 19.80
N LEU A 124 -0.49 36.36 20.63
CA LEU A 124 -0.92 36.31 22.03
C LEU A 124 -0.39 37.49 22.85
N PHE A 125 0.88 37.88 22.65
CA PHE A 125 1.47 39.08 23.27
C PHE A 125 1.02 40.38 22.59
N GLY A 126 0.53 40.31 21.35
CA GLY A 126 0.04 41.46 20.58
C GLY A 126 -1.28 42.04 21.07
N ASN A 127 -2.05 41.32 21.88
CA ASN A 127 -3.28 41.84 22.47
C ASN A 127 -3.04 43.05 23.40
N ALA A 128 -1.84 43.17 23.97
CA ALA A 128 -1.44 44.34 24.75
C ALA A 128 -1.00 45.53 23.89
N ASN A 129 -0.61 45.30 22.62
CA ASN A 129 -0.04 46.31 21.72
C ASN A 129 -0.59 46.15 20.30
N ARG A 130 -1.50 47.05 19.89
CA ARG A 130 -2.18 46.99 18.58
C ARG A 130 -1.22 46.95 17.38
N SER A 131 -0.01 47.51 17.53
CA SER A 131 1.05 47.42 16.51
C SER A 131 1.55 45.98 16.30
N LEU A 132 1.78 45.21 17.37
CA LEU A 132 2.22 43.82 17.29
C LEU A 132 1.15 42.91 16.68
N GLN A 133 -0.13 43.21 16.92
CA GLN A 133 -1.24 42.50 16.30
C GLN A 133 -1.29 42.71 14.78
N ASN A 134 -1.11 43.95 14.31
CA ASN A 134 -1.05 44.26 12.88
C ASN A 134 0.15 43.59 12.19
N ILE A 135 1.31 43.60 12.85
CA ILE A 135 2.52 42.91 12.35
C ILE A 135 2.26 41.40 12.23
N SER A 136 1.63 40.79 13.23
CA SER A 136 1.28 39.36 13.21
C SER A 136 0.33 39.00 12.06
N LEU A 137 -0.64 39.87 11.75
CA LEU A 137 -1.56 39.70 10.63
C LEU A 137 -0.86 39.81 9.28
N LEU A 138 0.03 40.80 9.12
CA LEU A 138 0.87 40.94 7.91
C LEU A 138 1.82 39.75 7.72
N LEU A 139 2.38 39.22 8.81
CA LEU A 139 3.21 38.00 8.77
C LEU A 139 2.39 36.79 8.30
N TRP A 140 1.16 36.63 8.80
CA TRP A 140 0.23 35.60 8.31
C TRP A 140 -0.01 35.71 6.81
N LEU A 141 -0.31 36.91 6.32
CA LEU A 141 -0.49 37.18 4.89
C LEU A 141 0.77 36.83 4.09
N GLY A 142 1.94 37.27 4.56
CA GLY A 142 3.23 37.01 3.90
C GLY A 142 3.54 35.51 3.78
N VAL A 143 3.28 34.74 4.84
CA VAL A 143 3.47 33.28 4.84
C VAL A 143 2.52 32.60 3.86
N ILE A 144 1.25 33.01 3.81
CA ILE A 144 0.28 32.48 2.85
C ILE A 144 0.75 32.76 1.42
N ILE A 145 1.17 33.99 1.13
CA ILE A 145 1.69 34.37 -0.20
C ILE A 145 2.91 33.53 -0.56
N LEU A 146 3.87 33.34 0.36
CA LEU A 146 5.04 32.50 0.12
C LEU A 146 4.66 31.04 -0.21
N ILE A 147 3.69 30.47 0.49
CA ILE A 147 3.20 29.10 0.22
C ILE A 147 2.52 29.02 -1.15
N VAL A 148 1.74 30.03 -1.52
CA VAL A 148 1.08 30.09 -2.83
C VAL A 148 2.12 30.17 -3.95
N ILE A 149 3.12 31.05 -3.82
CA ILE A 149 4.20 31.19 -4.80
C ILE A 149 4.99 29.88 -4.94
N ASP A 150 5.35 29.24 -3.82
CA ASP A 150 6.06 27.94 -3.84
C ASP A 150 5.21 26.85 -4.51
N SER A 151 3.91 26.79 -4.20
CA SER A 151 2.97 25.83 -4.79
C SER A 151 2.83 26.02 -6.30
N ILE A 152 2.73 27.26 -6.77
CA ILE A 152 2.70 27.59 -8.20
C ILE A 152 4.05 27.23 -8.85
N GLY A 153 5.17 27.55 -8.20
CA GLY A 153 6.51 27.22 -8.68
C GLY A 153 6.77 25.72 -8.83
N ILE A 154 6.21 24.91 -7.93
CA ILE A 154 6.23 23.44 -8.03
C ILE A 154 5.33 22.98 -9.18
N TRP A 155 4.11 23.54 -9.31
CA TRP A 155 3.17 23.20 -10.37
C TRP A 155 3.77 23.42 -11.77
N ILE A 156 4.38 24.59 -12.03
CA ILE A 156 4.98 24.92 -13.33
C ILE A 156 6.16 23.98 -13.63
N ARG A 157 7.08 23.82 -12.69
CA ARG A 157 8.29 23.01 -12.90
C ARG A 157 7.97 21.53 -13.06
N LEU A 158 7.05 21.00 -12.25
CA LEU A 158 6.62 19.61 -12.35
C LEU A 158 5.92 19.36 -13.69
N ARG A 159 5.05 20.28 -14.14
CA ARG A 159 4.38 20.18 -15.44
C ARG A 159 5.38 20.15 -16.60
N LYS A 160 6.40 21.01 -16.56
CA LYS A 160 7.45 21.06 -17.60
C LYS A 160 8.23 19.74 -17.66
N GLN A 161 8.72 19.24 -16.53
CA GLN A 161 9.51 18.01 -16.50
C GLN A 161 8.69 16.76 -16.82
N LEU A 162 7.42 16.69 -16.41
CA LEU A 162 6.52 15.60 -16.80
C LEU A 162 6.27 15.58 -18.31
N ASN A 163 6.21 16.74 -18.95
CA ASN A 163 6.04 16.80 -20.41
C ASN A 163 7.32 16.40 -21.17
N GLU A 164 8.50 16.74 -20.64
CA GLU A 164 9.79 16.39 -21.23
C GLU A 164 10.12 14.89 -21.07
N ARG A 165 9.90 14.33 -19.88
CA ARG A 165 10.27 12.93 -19.55
C ARG A 165 9.19 11.91 -19.95
N PHE A 166 7.91 12.28 -19.85
CA PHE A 166 6.77 11.39 -20.06
C PHE A 166 5.77 11.99 -21.06
N PRO A 167 6.14 12.06 -22.36
CA PRO A 167 5.24 12.57 -23.40
C PRO A 167 4.02 11.65 -23.62
N ASN A 168 4.21 10.33 -23.54
CA ASN A 168 3.23 9.32 -23.95
C ASN A 168 2.43 8.67 -22.80
N GLU A 169 2.63 9.09 -21.55
CA GLU A 169 1.96 8.50 -20.40
C GLU A 169 0.79 9.36 -19.88
N PRO A 170 -0.25 8.74 -19.28
CA PRO A 170 -1.39 9.46 -18.72
C PRO A 170 -0.97 10.27 -17.49
N LYS A 171 -0.87 11.59 -17.65
CA LYS A 171 -0.52 12.57 -16.59
C LYS A 171 -1.68 12.95 -15.65
N ARG A 172 -2.85 12.32 -15.79
CA ARG A 172 -4.09 12.73 -15.08
C ARG A 172 -3.90 12.65 -13.57
N GLY A 173 -4.03 13.79 -12.90
CA GLY A 173 -3.95 13.91 -11.44
C GLY A 173 -2.56 13.78 -10.84
N ALA A 174 -1.49 13.61 -11.64
CA ALA A 174 -0.13 13.49 -11.15
C ALA A 174 0.35 14.76 -10.44
N ILE A 175 -0.02 15.93 -10.98
CA ILE A 175 0.36 17.23 -10.41
C ILE A 175 -0.40 17.50 -9.10
N ALA A 176 -1.71 17.23 -9.07
CA ALA A 176 -2.52 17.37 -7.86
C ALA A 176 -2.04 16.41 -6.74
N TYR A 177 -1.61 15.20 -7.12
CA TYR A 177 -0.99 14.25 -6.20
C TYR A 177 0.33 14.79 -5.62
N GLY A 178 1.19 15.39 -6.46
CA GLY A 178 2.42 16.05 -6.00
C GLY A 178 2.16 17.21 -5.04
N LEU A 179 1.16 18.04 -5.32
CA LEU A 179 0.76 19.15 -4.45
C LEU A 179 0.19 18.67 -3.10
N MET A 180 -0.63 17.61 -3.09
CA MET A 180 -1.10 17.03 -1.83
C MET A 180 0.04 16.47 -0.97
N ARG A 181 1.12 16.00 -1.62
CA ARG A 181 2.30 15.48 -0.93
C ARG A 181 3.14 16.58 -0.28
N THR A 182 3.22 17.78 -0.86
CA THR A 182 3.99 18.90 -0.27
C THR A 182 3.40 19.37 1.06
N LEU A 183 2.09 19.20 1.25
CA LEU A 183 1.38 19.56 2.49
C LEU A 183 1.69 18.60 3.65
N GLN A 184 2.06 17.35 3.38
CA GLN A 184 2.37 16.37 4.41
C GLN A 184 3.83 16.55 4.90
N MET A 185 4.09 16.44 6.19
CA MET A 185 5.47 16.48 6.72
C MET A 185 6.29 15.28 6.23
N ARG A 186 7.51 15.51 5.71
CA ARG A 186 8.40 14.48 5.12
C ARG A 186 8.58 13.22 5.96
N ARG A 187 8.61 13.33 7.29
CA ARG A 187 8.77 12.18 8.20
C ARG A 187 7.53 11.29 8.30
N LEU A 188 6.34 11.85 8.06
CA LEU A 188 5.07 11.13 8.11
C LEU A 188 4.57 10.71 6.72
N ARG A 189 5.29 11.08 5.65
CA ARG A 189 4.97 10.66 4.28
C ARG A 189 5.22 9.16 4.11
N LEU A 190 4.15 8.45 3.76
CA LEU A 190 4.19 7.09 3.23
C LEU A 190 3.89 7.20 1.73
N PRO A 191 4.59 6.51 0.81
CA PRO A 191 5.83 5.74 0.96
C PRO A 191 7.01 6.63 1.39
N LYS A 192 8.00 6.06 2.09
CA LYS A 192 9.18 6.81 2.53
C LYS A 192 9.91 7.44 1.34
N PRO A 193 10.41 8.69 1.47
CA PRO A 193 11.19 9.34 0.43
C PRO A 193 12.46 8.53 0.13
N GLN A 194 12.63 8.11 -1.13
CA GLN A 194 13.78 7.31 -1.56
C GLN A 194 15.02 8.18 -1.83
N VAL A 195 14.81 9.49 -2.05
CA VAL A 195 15.84 10.44 -2.50
C VAL A 195 16.22 11.41 -1.37
N LYS A 196 17.51 11.74 -1.27
CA LYS A 196 18.00 12.74 -0.30
C LYS A 196 17.64 14.15 -0.77
N ARG A 197 17.57 15.11 0.17
CA ARG A 197 17.30 16.52 -0.20
C ARG A 197 18.43 17.02 -1.09
N GLY A 198 18.10 17.62 -2.22
CA GLY A 198 19.05 18.16 -3.19
C GLY A 198 19.46 17.21 -4.31
N GLU A 199 19.14 15.92 -4.25
CA GLU A 199 19.35 15.01 -5.39
C GLU A 199 18.33 15.34 -6.48
N ARG A 200 18.82 15.71 -7.66
CA ARG A 200 17.98 15.97 -8.83
C ARG A 200 17.69 14.64 -9.54
N PRO A 201 16.40 14.28 -9.77
CA PRO A 201 16.03 13.09 -10.54
C PRO A 201 16.22 13.27 -12.07
#